data_AF-A0ABD0W3Y0-F1
#
_entry.id   AF-A0ABD0W3Y0-F1
#
_cell.length_a   1.000
_cell.length_b   1.000
_cell.length_c   1.000
_cell.angle_alpha   90.00
_cell.angle_beta   90.00
_cell.angle_gamma   90.00
#
_symmetry.space_group_name_H-M   'P 1'
#
loop_
_entity.id
_entity.type
_entity.pdbx_description
1 polymer ?
#
loop_
_entity_poly.entity_id
_entity_poly.type
_entity_poly.pdbx_seq_one_letter_code
_entity_poly.pdbx_strand_id
1 'polypeptide(L)'
;MGNGLEIMLDIQQDEYLPIWKETNETSLEAGIRVQIHSQDEPPYIHQLGFGVSPGFQTFVSCQEQRLTYLPQPWGNCRSTSDQMIPGYATYSISACRLRCETREVLRECNCRMVHMPGTADICTPSNIKCVDKALALLQKSTGDTCPCETPCNLTRYGKELSMVKIPSKGSARYLSRKYDKTEEYIRDNFLVLDVFFEALNYETIEQKKAYDVAGLLGDIGGQMGLFIGASILSFLEILDYVYEVIKHRLQRLLRPQKEEKKQQQTATIATVDLQDIKTNKDYIPPEATSIPSSHFEDISFSQTSRSRGG
;
A
#
# COMPACT_ATOMS: atom_id res chain seq x y z
N MET A 1 -20.40 31.70 -0.54
CA MET A 1 -19.04 31.30 -0.15
C MET A 1 -18.94 29.81 -0.41
N GLY A 2 -17.95 29.37 -1.18
CA GLY A 2 -17.72 27.94 -1.42
C GLY A 2 -17.07 27.25 -0.23
N ASN A 3 -17.04 25.92 -0.24
CA ASN A 3 -16.34 25.10 0.76
C ASN A 3 -14.87 24.86 0.35
N GLY A 4 -14.20 25.89 -0.16
CA GLY A 4 -12.91 25.80 -0.83
C GLY A 4 -12.08 27.09 -0.74
N LEU A 5 -10.95 27.10 -1.44
CA LEU A 5 -10.03 28.23 -1.53
C LEU A 5 -10.35 29.09 -2.77
N GLU A 6 -10.99 30.24 -2.57
CA GLU A 6 -11.20 31.27 -3.60
C GLU A 6 -10.18 32.41 -3.40
N ILE A 7 -9.29 32.63 -4.37
CA ILE A 7 -8.31 33.73 -4.36
C ILE A 7 -8.32 34.52 -5.66
N MET A 8 -8.19 35.84 -5.55
CA MET A 8 -7.99 36.77 -6.67
C MET A 8 -6.56 37.31 -6.60
N LEU A 9 -5.81 37.18 -7.69
CA LEU A 9 -4.39 37.57 -7.77
C LEU A 9 -4.18 38.53 -8.95
N ASP A 10 -3.29 39.50 -8.74
CA ASP A 10 -2.69 40.34 -9.78
C ASP A 10 -1.28 39.80 -10.03
N ILE A 11 -0.94 39.45 -11.28
CA ILE A 11 0.38 38.90 -11.62
C ILE A 11 1.45 39.97 -11.90
N GLN A 12 1.08 41.25 -11.98
CA GLN A 12 2.02 42.38 -12.15
C GLN A 12 2.98 42.23 -13.36
N GLN A 13 2.46 42.10 -14.58
CA GLN A 13 3.27 42.09 -15.80
C GLN A 13 4.06 43.40 -16.03
N ASP A 14 3.73 44.47 -15.31
CA ASP A 14 4.51 45.71 -15.27
C ASP A 14 5.86 45.58 -14.52
N GLU A 15 6.00 44.58 -13.64
CA GLU A 15 7.25 44.25 -12.92
C GLU A 15 8.03 43.08 -13.56
N TYR A 16 7.58 42.54 -14.70
CA TYR A 16 8.26 41.43 -15.38
C TYR A 16 9.59 41.87 -16.00
N LEU A 17 10.64 41.05 -15.84
CA LEU A 17 11.97 41.34 -16.39
C LEU A 17 11.94 41.37 -17.93
N PRO A 18 12.41 42.46 -18.58
CA PRO A 18 12.33 42.60 -20.03
C PRO A 18 13.27 41.60 -20.74
N ILE A 19 12.69 40.80 -21.63
CA ILE A 19 13.40 39.69 -22.29
C ILE A 19 14.17 40.21 -23.52
N TRP A 20 15.48 40.41 -23.35
CA TRP A 20 16.38 40.82 -24.44
C TRP A 20 17.12 39.65 -25.11
N LYS A 21 17.08 38.45 -24.51
CA LYS A 21 17.70 37.24 -25.03
C LYS A 21 17.08 36.00 -24.39
N GLU A 22 16.86 34.95 -25.16
CA GLU A 22 16.46 33.64 -24.66
C GLU A 22 17.56 32.97 -23.81
N THR A 23 17.16 32.45 -22.67
CA THR A 23 17.97 31.65 -21.73
C THR A 23 17.08 30.60 -21.07
N ASN A 24 17.66 29.63 -20.36
CA ASN A 24 16.90 28.61 -19.63
C ASN A 24 16.01 29.19 -18.51
N GLU A 25 16.30 30.40 -18.03
CA GLU A 25 15.62 31.05 -16.91
C GLU A 25 14.54 32.07 -17.37
N THR A 26 14.52 32.46 -18.65
CA THR A 26 13.54 33.43 -19.18
C THR A 26 12.25 32.75 -19.64
N SER A 27 11.20 32.86 -18.83
CA SER A 27 9.84 32.40 -19.19
C SER A 27 9.14 33.37 -20.15
N LEU A 28 8.66 32.86 -21.28
CA LEU A 28 7.76 33.59 -22.21
C LEU A 28 6.28 33.53 -21.78
N GLU A 29 5.99 32.93 -20.62
CA GLU A 29 4.64 32.67 -20.09
C GLU A 29 4.20 33.78 -19.12
N ALA A 30 2.95 34.23 -19.23
CA ALA A 30 2.30 35.12 -18.26
C ALA A 30 1.16 34.37 -17.53
N GLY A 31 1.16 34.44 -16.20
CA GLY A 31 0.31 33.64 -15.32
C GLY A 31 1.11 33.02 -14.17
N ILE A 32 0.49 32.08 -13.46
CA ILE A 32 1.10 31.38 -12.31
C ILE A 32 1.14 29.87 -12.53
N ARG A 33 2.06 29.17 -11.85
CA ARG A 33 2.11 27.70 -11.80
C ARG A 33 1.74 27.23 -10.39
N VAL A 34 0.76 26.33 -10.30
CA VAL A 34 0.15 25.87 -9.05
C VAL A 34 0.31 24.35 -8.91
N GLN A 35 0.60 23.85 -7.72
CA GLN A 35 0.58 22.42 -7.41
C GLN A 35 -0.34 22.17 -6.21
N ILE A 36 -1.16 21.13 -6.29
CA ILE A 36 -1.98 20.62 -5.17
C ILE A 36 -1.35 19.29 -4.76
N HIS A 37 -0.96 19.17 -3.50
CA HIS A 37 -0.21 18.03 -2.95
C HIS A 37 -0.56 17.81 -1.48
N SER A 38 -0.17 16.65 -0.91
CA SER A 38 -0.32 16.40 0.54
C SER A 38 0.62 17.32 1.34
N GLN A 39 0.22 17.63 2.58
CA GLN A 39 1.01 18.40 3.53
C GLN A 39 2.33 17.69 3.90
N ASP A 40 2.37 16.36 3.78
CA ASP A 40 3.56 15.52 3.97
C ASP A 40 4.52 15.48 2.76
N GLU A 41 4.15 16.04 1.60
CA GLU A 41 4.98 16.06 0.40
C GLU A 41 5.50 17.47 0.12
N PRO A 42 6.82 17.70 -0.10
CA PRO A 42 7.32 19.02 -0.45
C PRO A 42 6.94 19.39 -1.89
N PRO A 43 6.73 20.70 -2.17
CA PRO A 43 6.38 21.17 -3.51
C PRO A 43 7.50 20.89 -4.53
N TYR A 44 7.09 20.47 -5.72
CA TYR A 44 7.94 20.12 -6.87
C TYR A 44 7.30 20.68 -8.16
N ILE A 45 6.93 21.96 -8.07
CA ILE A 45 6.01 22.67 -8.98
C ILE A 45 6.51 22.67 -10.43
N HIS A 46 7.83 22.62 -10.65
CA HIS A 46 8.42 22.68 -11.99
C HIS A 46 8.15 21.43 -12.86
N GLN A 47 7.78 20.29 -12.27
CA GLN A 47 7.33 19.08 -12.98
C GLN A 47 5.88 18.69 -12.70
N LEU A 48 5.34 19.02 -11.51
CA LEU A 48 4.01 18.57 -11.07
C LEU A 48 2.95 19.68 -11.02
N GLY A 49 3.34 20.93 -11.27
CA GLY A 49 2.44 22.07 -11.32
C GLY A 49 1.63 22.17 -12.63
N PHE A 50 0.52 22.88 -12.57
CA PHE A 50 -0.31 23.28 -13.72
C PHE A 50 -0.35 24.80 -13.84
N GLY A 51 -0.49 25.31 -15.07
CA GLY A 51 -0.61 26.74 -15.33
C GLY A 51 -2.01 27.30 -15.06
N VAL A 52 -2.09 28.54 -14.59
CA VAL A 52 -3.32 29.33 -14.43
C VAL A 52 -3.09 30.71 -15.05
N SER A 53 -3.93 31.09 -16.01
CA SER A 53 -3.74 32.28 -16.86
C SER A 53 -4.50 33.51 -16.35
N PRO A 54 -3.98 34.74 -16.58
CA PRO A 54 -4.75 35.97 -16.37
C PRO A 54 -5.93 36.08 -17.34
N GLY A 55 -6.93 36.88 -16.96
CA GLY A 55 -8.17 37.07 -17.72
C GLY A 55 -9.20 35.94 -17.54
N PHE A 56 -8.92 34.98 -16.65
CA PHE A 56 -9.81 33.87 -16.33
C PHE A 56 -10.03 33.69 -14.81
N GLN A 57 -11.23 33.24 -14.47
CA GLN A 57 -11.50 32.51 -13.23
C GLN A 57 -11.37 31.02 -13.55
N THR A 58 -10.41 30.35 -12.93
CA THR A 58 -10.15 28.91 -13.06
C THR A 58 -10.71 28.17 -11.86
N PHE A 59 -11.63 27.25 -12.13
CA PHE A 59 -12.19 26.32 -11.17
C PHE A 59 -11.39 25.01 -11.24
N VAL A 60 -10.91 24.53 -10.09
CA VAL A 60 -10.16 23.28 -9.96
C VAL A 60 -10.93 22.35 -9.02
N SER A 61 -11.80 21.53 -9.63
CA SER A 61 -12.54 20.49 -8.92
C SER A 61 -11.56 19.38 -8.52
N CYS A 62 -11.50 19.06 -7.23
CA CYS A 62 -10.54 18.13 -6.66
C CYS A 62 -11.20 16.88 -6.08
N GLN A 63 -10.52 15.75 -6.18
CA GLN A 63 -10.91 14.47 -5.58
C GLN A 63 -9.73 13.90 -4.80
N GLU A 64 -9.93 13.55 -3.53
CA GLU A 64 -8.89 12.89 -2.74
C GLU A 64 -8.83 11.39 -3.09
N GLN A 65 -7.67 10.93 -3.55
CA GLN A 65 -7.40 9.53 -3.84
C GLN A 65 -6.35 9.01 -2.84
N ARG A 66 -6.67 7.94 -2.11
CA ARG A 66 -5.76 7.23 -1.21
C ARG A 66 -5.32 5.94 -1.89
N LEU A 67 -4.02 5.83 -2.18
CA LEU A 67 -3.45 4.69 -2.88
C LEU A 67 -2.60 3.86 -1.92
N THR A 68 -2.92 2.57 -1.84
CA THR A 68 -2.24 1.58 -0.99
C THR A 68 -1.58 0.52 -1.87
N TYR A 69 -0.26 0.39 -1.80
CA TYR A 69 0.55 -0.52 -2.61
C TYR A 69 1.08 -1.69 -1.77
N LEU A 70 1.41 -2.80 -2.44
CA LEU A 70 2.01 -3.97 -1.80
C LEU A 70 3.55 -3.94 -1.85
N PRO A 71 4.25 -4.31 -0.76
CA PRO A 71 5.69 -4.48 -0.75
C PRO A 71 6.11 -5.77 -1.46
N GLN A 72 7.42 -5.98 -1.59
CA GLN A 72 7.98 -7.24 -2.07
C GLN A 72 7.46 -8.43 -1.22
N PRO A 73 7.20 -9.61 -1.83
CA PRO A 73 7.36 -9.95 -3.25
C PRO A 73 6.17 -9.60 -4.16
N TRP A 74 5.07 -9.04 -3.64
CA TRP A 74 3.84 -8.82 -4.43
C TRP A 74 3.83 -7.52 -5.24
N GLY A 75 4.60 -6.52 -4.81
CA GLY A 75 4.80 -5.26 -5.51
C GLY A 75 6.16 -4.64 -5.15
N ASN A 76 6.37 -3.37 -5.46
CA ASN A 76 7.62 -2.67 -5.17
C ASN A 76 7.37 -1.30 -4.54
N CYS A 77 6.87 -1.30 -3.29
CA CYS A 77 6.70 -0.09 -2.49
C CYS A 77 7.58 -0.08 -1.24
N ARG A 78 7.92 1.13 -0.79
CA ARG A 78 8.71 1.37 0.42
C ARG A 78 7.82 1.68 1.62
N SER A 79 8.08 1.06 2.77
CA SER A 79 7.42 1.46 4.03
C SER A 79 7.89 2.85 4.46
N THR A 80 6.95 3.70 4.88
CA THR A 80 7.25 5.08 5.33
C THR A 80 8.03 5.12 6.66
N SER A 81 8.14 4.00 7.38
CA SER A 81 9.00 3.84 8.56
C SER A 81 10.50 3.82 8.24
N ASP A 82 10.88 3.41 7.04
CA ASP A 82 12.21 2.84 6.80
C ASP A 82 13.19 3.89 6.28
N GLN A 83 13.59 4.80 7.19
CA GLN A 83 14.48 5.97 7.03
C GLN A 83 13.80 7.28 6.59
N MET A 84 13.86 8.29 7.46
CA MET A 84 13.58 9.69 7.14
C MET A 84 14.64 10.26 6.18
N ILE A 85 14.24 11.22 5.34
CA ILE A 85 15.17 12.00 4.51
C ILE A 85 15.62 13.23 5.31
N PRO A 86 16.92 13.52 5.45
CA PRO A 86 17.38 14.75 6.11
C PRO A 86 16.75 16.00 5.48
N GLY A 87 15.99 16.76 6.28
CA GLY A 87 15.21 17.93 5.83
C GLY A 87 13.71 17.70 5.66
N TYR A 88 13.22 16.46 5.70
CA TYR A 88 11.79 16.13 5.57
C TYR A 88 11.34 15.14 6.66
N ALA A 89 10.11 15.32 7.18
CA ALA A 89 9.57 14.47 8.25
C ALA A 89 9.19 13.06 7.77
N THR A 90 8.82 12.94 6.50
CA THR A 90 8.24 11.75 5.87
C THR A 90 8.96 11.41 4.57
N TYR A 91 8.85 10.15 4.13
CA TYR A 91 9.31 9.74 2.80
C TYR A 91 8.19 9.96 1.76
N SER A 92 8.50 10.74 0.73
CA SER A 92 7.64 10.98 -0.45
C SER A 92 8.46 11.00 -1.72
N ILE A 93 7.82 10.85 -2.88
CA ILE A 93 8.50 10.76 -4.18
C ILE A 93 9.19 12.09 -4.50
N SER A 94 8.53 13.22 -4.24
CA SER A 94 9.11 14.55 -4.44
C SER A 94 10.28 14.82 -3.48
N ALA A 95 10.18 14.43 -2.20
CA ALA A 95 11.30 14.53 -1.25
C ALA A 95 12.51 13.68 -1.69
N CYS A 96 12.27 12.47 -2.23
CA CYS A 96 13.32 11.62 -2.77
C CYS A 96 14.02 12.26 -3.98
N ARG A 97 13.26 12.77 -4.96
CA ARG A 97 13.80 13.45 -6.14
C ARG A 97 14.61 14.69 -5.77
N LEU A 98 14.07 15.56 -4.93
CA LEU A 98 14.75 16.80 -4.53
C LEU A 98 16.02 16.52 -3.70
N ARG A 99 16.04 15.48 -2.86
CA ARG A 99 17.27 14.98 -2.21
C ARG A 99 18.30 14.52 -3.24
N CYS A 100 17.86 13.84 -4.29
CA CYS A 100 18.71 13.29 -5.36
C CYS A 100 19.37 14.41 -6.18
N GLU A 101 18.59 15.41 -6.61
CA GLU A 101 19.05 16.63 -7.26
C GLU A 101 20.04 17.40 -6.37
N THR A 102 19.69 17.61 -5.09
CA THR A 102 20.57 18.26 -4.10
C THR A 102 21.93 17.54 -3.99
N ARG A 103 21.92 16.20 -3.93
CA ARG A 103 23.14 15.39 -3.86
C ARG A 103 24.00 15.51 -5.13
N GLU A 104 23.38 15.55 -6.31
CA GLU A 104 24.10 15.65 -7.58
C GLU A 104 24.75 17.03 -7.74
N VAL A 105 24.00 18.11 -7.44
CA VAL A 105 24.50 19.48 -7.49
C VAL A 105 25.62 19.71 -6.46
N LEU A 106 25.52 19.12 -5.27
CA LEU A 106 26.60 19.12 -4.29
C LEU A 106 27.85 18.37 -4.79
N ARG A 107 27.69 17.23 -5.48
CA ARG A 107 28.83 16.46 -6.01
C ARG A 107 29.59 17.22 -7.11
N GLU A 108 28.87 17.81 -8.06
CA GLU A 108 29.48 18.46 -9.23
C GLU A 108 29.92 19.90 -8.95
N CYS A 109 29.19 20.63 -8.10
CA CYS A 109 29.34 22.08 -7.94
C CYS A 109 29.67 22.54 -6.50
N ASN A 110 29.71 21.62 -5.52
CA ASN A 110 30.03 21.88 -4.10
C ASN A 110 29.18 22.98 -3.42
N CYS A 111 27.96 23.20 -3.90
CA CYS A 111 26.99 24.15 -3.36
C CYS A 111 25.55 23.62 -3.55
N ARG A 112 24.54 24.28 -2.98
CA ARG A 112 23.12 23.95 -3.17
C ARG A 112 22.32 25.12 -3.75
N MET A 113 21.18 24.83 -4.39
CA MET A 113 20.20 25.88 -4.71
C MET A 113 19.50 26.40 -3.44
N VAL A 114 18.93 27.60 -3.52
CA VAL A 114 18.20 28.27 -2.41
C VAL A 114 17.07 27.38 -1.86
N HIS A 115 16.30 26.74 -2.74
CA HIS A 115 15.13 25.92 -2.37
C HIS A 115 15.49 24.50 -1.87
N MET A 116 16.75 24.08 -2.00
CA MET A 116 17.20 22.74 -1.59
C MET A 116 17.52 22.75 -0.08
N PRO A 117 17.02 21.77 0.71
CA PRO A 117 17.31 21.71 2.14
C PRO A 117 18.77 21.33 2.41
N GLY A 118 19.30 21.76 3.56
CA GLY A 118 20.63 21.40 4.05
C GLY A 118 21.46 22.58 4.53
N THR A 119 22.63 22.28 5.09
CA THR A 119 23.55 23.25 5.69
C THR A 119 24.67 23.72 4.76
N ALA A 120 24.74 23.21 3.54
CA ALA A 120 25.73 23.61 2.55
C ALA A 120 25.51 25.05 2.05
N ASP A 121 26.57 25.67 1.54
CA ASP A 121 26.55 27.03 1.01
C ASP A 121 25.66 27.14 -0.25
N ILE A 122 25.02 28.29 -0.39
CA ILE A 122 24.14 28.60 -1.53
C ILE A 122 25.02 28.93 -2.74
N CYS A 123 24.71 28.34 -3.89
CA CYS A 123 25.43 28.59 -5.14
C CYS A 123 25.41 30.07 -5.54
N THR A 124 26.57 30.63 -5.85
CA THR A 124 26.70 31.98 -6.42
C THR A 124 26.19 32.02 -7.87
N PRO A 125 25.77 33.19 -8.40
CA PRO A 125 25.31 33.32 -9.79
C PRO A 125 26.33 32.88 -10.85
N SER A 126 27.63 32.95 -10.54
CA SER A 126 28.71 32.41 -11.38
C SER A 126 28.58 30.90 -11.63
N ASN A 127 28.00 30.17 -10.68
CA ASN A 127 27.99 28.71 -10.65
C ASN A 127 26.71 28.12 -11.25
N ILE A 128 25.70 28.92 -11.62
CA ILE A 128 24.43 28.45 -12.21
C ILE A 128 24.69 27.52 -13.41
N LYS A 129 25.65 27.85 -14.28
CA LYS A 129 26.05 27.01 -15.43
C LYS A 129 26.60 25.63 -15.06
N CYS A 130 27.15 25.47 -13.85
CA CYS A 130 27.52 24.15 -13.32
C CYS A 130 26.26 23.40 -12.88
N VAL A 131 25.36 24.07 -12.16
CA VAL A 131 24.12 23.50 -11.63
C VAL A 131 23.19 23.04 -12.76
N ASP A 132 22.97 23.87 -13.79
CA ASP A 132 22.24 23.52 -15.01
C ASP A 132 22.79 22.25 -15.65
N LYS A 133 24.12 22.16 -15.78
CA LYS A 133 24.79 21.01 -16.37
C LYS A 133 24.62 19.75 -15.50
N ALA A 134 24.72 19.87 -14.18
CA ALA A 134 24.53 18.75 -13.25
C ALA A 134 23.08 18.21 -13.31
N LEU A 135 22.08 19.09 -13.31
CA LEU A 135 20.68 18.68 -13.43
C LEU A 135 20.36 18.10 -14.83
N ALA A 136 20.89 18.70 -15.90
CA ALA A 136 20.74 18.16 -17.26
C ALA A 136 21.43 16.79 -17.43
N LEU A 137 22.55 16.54 -16.75
CA LEU A 137 23.19 15.23 -16.70
C LEU A 137 22.33 14.21 -15.92
N LEU A 138 21.75 14.61 -14.78
CA LEU A 138 20.84 13.75 -14.01
C LEU A 138 19.60 13.36 -14.82
N GLN A 139 18.97 14.32 -15.51
CA GLN A 139 17.81 14.10 -16.39
C GLN A 139 18.14 13.23 -17.62
N LYS A 140 19.38 13.31 -18.14
CA LYS A 140 19.85 12.51 -19.27
C LYS A 140 20.32 11.11 -18.86
N SER A 141 20.70 10.92 -17.59
CA SER A 141 21.06 9.60 -17.07
C SER A 141 19.85 8.68 -17.03
N THR A 142 20.04 7.40 -17.33
CA THR A 142 18.98 6.39 -17.17
C THR A 142 18.61 6.24 -15.69
N GLY A 143 17.38 5.78 -15.41
CA GLY A 143 16.76 5.88 -14.08
C GLY A 143 17.52 5.26 -12.90
N ASP A 144 18.53 4.42 -13.16
CA ASP A 144 19.41 3.79 -12.18
C ASP A 144 20.15 4.80 -11.28
N THR A 145 20.40 6.03 -11.74
CA THR A 145 21.06 7.09 -10.94
C THR A 145 20.21 7.53 -9.74
N CYS A 146 18.88 7.39 -9.86
CA CYS A 146 17.92 7.97 -8.93
C CYS A 146 16.68 7.09 -8.68
N PRO A 147 16.84 5.89 -8.08
CA PRO A 147 15.73 4.98 -7.79
C PRO A 147 14.89 5.51 -6.62
N CYS A 148 13.85 6.29 -6.94
CA CYS A 148 12.84 6.75 -5.99
C CYS A 148 11.61 5.82 -6.03
N GLU A 149 11.62 4.82 -5.15
CA GLU A 149 10.52 3.89 -4.92
C GLU A 149 9.24 4.63 -4.49
N THR A 150 8.08 4.11 -4.88
CA THR A 150 6.79 4.63 -4.41
C THR A 150 6.57 4.25 -2.94
N PRO A 151 6.14 5.16 -2.05
CA PRO A 151 5.73 4.78 -0.69
C PRO A 151 4.52 3.83 -0.74
N CYS A 152 4.39 2.93 0.23
CA CYS A 152 3.28 1.98 0.28
C CYS A 152 1.92 2.65 0.53
N ASN A 153 1.89 3.80 1.20
CA ASN A 153 0.70 4.64 1.36
C ASN A 153 0.98 6.01 0.73
N LEU A 154 0.10 6.52 -0.13
CA LEU A 154 0.15 7.90 -0.59
C LEU A 154 -1.23 8.50 -0.87
N THR A 155 -1.35 9.80 -0.61
CA THR A 155 -2.53 10.61 -0.95
C THR A 155 -2.23 11.43 -2.19
N ARG A 156 -3.08 11.31 -3.21
CA ARG A 156 -3.02 12.05 -4.46
C ARG A 156 -4.30 12.85 -4.62
N TYR A 157 -4.22 14.03 -5.22
CA TYR A 157 -5.40 14.79 -5.63
C TYR A 157 -5.62 14.62 -7.13
N GLY A 158 -6.71 13.95 -7.49
CA GLY A 158 -7.31 14.06 -8.81
C GLY A 158 -7.81 15.49 -9.00
N LYS A 159 -7.69 16.04 -10.21
CA LYS A 159 -8.13 17.41 -10.51
C LYS A 159 -8.72 17.53 -11.91
N GLU A 160 -9.86 18.20 -12.00
CA GLU A 160 -10.48 18.64 -13.25
C GLU A 160 -10.49 20.18 -13.29
N LEU A 161 -10.13 20.75 -14.44
CA LEU A 161 -10.02 22.20 -14.62
C LEU A 161 -11.10 22.70 -15.57
N SER A 162 -11.81 23.74 -15.16
CA SER A 162 -12.67 24.53 -16.05
C SER A 162 -12.41 26.03 -15.86
N MET A 163 -12.72 26.83 -16.88
CA MET A 163 -12.35 28.25 -16.91
C MET A 163 -13.48 29.11 -17.47
N VAL A 164 -13.71 30.27 -16.85
CA VAL A 164 -14.62 31.31 -17.36
C VAL A 164 -13.89 32.65 -17.44
N LYS A 165 -14.28 33.52 -18.38
CA LYS A 165 -13.59 34.80 -18.59
C LYS A 165 -13.92 35.82 -17.49
N ILE A 166 -12.89 36.47 -16.95
CA ILE A 166 -13.00 37.61 -16.03
C ILE A 166 -12.19 38.79 -16.60
N PRO A 167 -12.60 40.06 -16.40
CA PRO A 167 -13.92 40.52 -15.98
C PRO A 167 -15.01 40.36 -17.06
N SER A 168 -16.27 40.45 -16.61
CA SER A 168 -17.40 40.68 -17.51
C SER A 168 -17.46 42.16 -17.92
N LYS A 169 -18.20 42.49 -18.98
CA LYS A 169 -18.42 43.89 -19.40
C LYS A 169 -19.02 44.78 -18.30
N GLY A 170 -19.73 44.18 -17.33
CA GLY A 170 -20.28 44.90 -16.18
C GLY A 170 -19.28 45.07 -15.03
N SER A 171 -18.48 44.03 -14.73
CA SER A 171 -17.53 44.07 -13.60
C SER A 171 -16.20 44.75 -13.93
N ALA A 172 -15.82 44.88 -15.21
CA ALA A 172 -14.55 45.50 -15.63
C ALA A 172 -14.38 46.92 -15.06
N ARG A 173 -15.39 47.78 -15.25
CA ARG A 173 -15.40 49.16 -14.75
C ARG A 173 -15.43 49.26 -13.22
N TYR A 174 -15.93 48.25 -12.53
CA TYR A 174 -15.91 48.18 -11.07
C TYR A 174 -14.51 47.81 -10.56
N LEU A 175 -13.89 46.76 -11.10
CA LEU A 175 -12.55 46.33 -10.70
C LEU A 175 -11.48 47.37 -11.06
N SER A 176 -11.58 47.98 -12.24
CA SER A 176 -10.73 49.11 -12.66
C SER A 176 -10.75 50.26 -11.63
N ARG A 177 -11.93 50.63 -11.12
CA ARG A 177 -12.10 51.66 -10.08
C ARG A 177 -11.72 51.19 -8.67
N LYS A 178 -11.82 49.89 -8.37
CA LYS A 178 -11.48 49.33 -7.05
C LYS A 178 -9.96 49.27 -6.84
N TYR A 179 -9.21 48.97 -7.89
CA TYR A 179 -7.76 48.77 -7.84
C TYR A 179 -6.94 49.88 -8.52
N ASP A 180 -7.61 50.94 -9.02
CA ASP A 180 -7.03 52.08 -9.74
C ASP A 180 -6.10 51.69 -10.92
N LYS A 181 -6.58 50.75 -11.75
CA LYS A 181 -5.89 50.23 -12.94
C LYS A 181 -6.82 50.28 -14.16
N THR A 182 -6.29 50.26 -15.38
CA THR A 182 -7.09 50.30 -16.62
C THR A 182 -7.89 49.01 -16.83
N GLU A 183 -9.00 49.04 -17.58
CA GLU A 183 -9.76 47.82 -17.89
C GLU A 183 -8.95 46.77 -18.69
N GLU A 184 -7.91 47.21 -19.39
CA GLU A 184 -6.95 46.35 -20.09
C GLU A 184 -6.00 45.68 -19.09
N TYR A 185 -5.38 46.46 -18.20
CA TYR A 185 -4.56 45.91 -17.11
C TYR A 185 -5.33 44.87 -16.28
N ILE A 186 -6.61 45.13 -15.95
CA ILE A 186 -7.44 44.15 -15.21
C ILE A 186 -7.63 42.85 -16.02
N ARG A 187 -7.77 42.90 -17.35
CA ARG A 187 -7.92 41.69 -18.18
C ARG A 187 -6.61 40.92 -18.31
N ASP A 188 -5.50 41.63 -18.37
CA ASP A 188 -4.20 41.05 -18.70
C ASP A 188 -3.40 40.63 -17.45
N ASN A 189 -3.77 41.12 -16.26
CA ASN A 189 -3.06 40.81 -15.01
C ASN A 189 -3.88 40.08 -13.93
N PHE A 190 -5.21 40.26 -13.88
CA PHE A 190 -6.00 39.61 -12.84
C PHE A 190 -6.40 38.19 -13.23
N LEU A 191 -6.19 37.25 -12.32
CA LEU A 191 -6.78 35.91 -12.35
C LEU A 191 -7.59 35.66 -11.07
N VAL A 192 -8.51 34.70 -11.14
CA VAL A 192 -9.15 34.11 -9.96
C VAL A 192 -8.91 32.60 -10.00
N LEU A 193 -8.53 32.03 -8.87
CA LEU A 193 -8.37 30.59 -8.68
C LEU A 193 -9.33 30.14 -7.59
N ASP A 194 -10.16 29.16 -7.91
CA ASP A 194 -11.12 28.54 -7.01
C ASP A 194 -10.82 27.03 -6.93
N VAL A 195 -10.43 26.55 -5.75
CA VAL A 195 -10.03 25.16 -5.51
C VAL A 195 -10.96 24.54 -4.45
N PHE A 196 -11.74 23.55 -4.86
CA PHE A 196 -12.76 22.91 -4.02
C PHE A 196 -12.80 21.40 -4.26
N PHE A 197 -13.38 20.65 -3.32
CA PHE A 197 -13.66 19.23 -3.52
C PHE A 197 -14.99 19.03 -4.24
N GLU A 198 -15.02 18.14 -5.24
CA GLU A 198 -16.24 17.83 -6.02
C GLU A 198 -17.37 17.31 -5.11
N ALA A 199 -17.01 16.42 -4.19
CA ALA A 199 -17.85 15.90 -3.14
C ALA A 199 -17.00 15.60 -1.89
N LEU A 200 -17.64 15.43 -0.73
CA LEU A 200 -16.98 15.14 0.55
C LEU A 200 -16.64 13.65 0.71
N ASN A 201 -16.15 13.02 -0.36
CA ASN A 201 -15.72 11.62 -0.39
C ASN A 201 -14.26 11.50 -0.85
N TYR A 202 -13.66 10.35 -0.57
CA TYR A 202 -12.33 9.99 -1.03
C TYR A 202 -12.41 8.63 -1.75
N GLU A 203 -11.58 8.46 -2.79
CA GLU A 203 -11.40 7.19 -3.48
C GLU A 203 -10.29 6.37 -2.81
N THR A 204 -10.48 5.06 -2.65
CA THR A 204 -9.44 4.15 -2.11
C THR A 204 -9.02 3.14 -3.16
N ILE A 205 -7.77 3.24 -3.63
CA ILE A 205 -7.20 2.36 -4.65
C ILE A 205 -6.17 1.44 -3.96
N GLU A 206 -6.61 0.25 -3.55
CA GLU A 206 -5.80 -0.69 -2.79
C GLU A 206 -5.34 -1.87 -3.65
N GLN A 207 -4.02 -2.11 -3.71
CA GLN A 207 -3.47 -3.36 -4.24
C GLN A 207 -3.72 -4.50 -3.25
N LYS A 208 -4.43 -5.53 -3.70
CA LYS A 208 -4.72 -6.74 -2.90
C LYS A 208 -4.07 -7.95 -3.52
N LYS A 209 -3.59 -8.87 -2.68
CA LYS A 209 -2.96 -10.12 -3.14
C LYS A 209 -4.02 -10.92 -3.90
N ALA A 210 -3.76 -11.22 -5.17
CA ALA A 210 -4.68 -12.02 -6.00
C ALA A 210 -4.84 -13.46 -5.49
N TYR A 211 -3.88 -13.94 -4.68
CA TYR A 211 -3.88 -15.25 -4.07
C TYR A 211 -3.12 -15.18 -2.74
N ASP A 212 -3.60 -15.91 -1.74
CA ASP A 212 -3.00 -15.96 -0.39
C ASP A 212 -2.83 -17.43 0.06
N VAL A 213 -2.06 -17.66 1.12
CA VAL A 213 -1.71 -19.02 1.57
C VAL A 213 -2.95 -19.85 1.92
N ALA A 214 -4.01 -19.22 2.45
CA ALA A 214 -5.29 -19.87 2.69
C ALA A 214 -5.97 -20.35 1.38
N GLY A 215 -5.84 -19.59 0.29
CA GLY A 215 -6.32 -20.00 -1.04
C GLY A 215 -5.53 -21.18 -1.60
N LEU A 216 -4.20 -21.13 -1.49
CA LEU A 216 -3.32 -22.24 -1.90
C LEU A 216 -3.65 -23.56 -1.20
N LEU A 217 -3.84 -23.52 0.12
CA LEU A 217 -4.23 -24.69 0.91
C LEU A 217 -5.67 -25.12 0.62
N GLY A 218 -6.57 -24.18 0.33
CA GLY A 218 -7.95 -24.45 -0.09
C GLY A 218 -8.02 -25.20 -1.42
N ASP A 219 -7.29 -24.75 -2.44
CA ASP A 219 -7.29 -25.41 -3.76
C ASP A 219 -6.56 -26.76 -3.71
N ILE A 220 -5.42 -26.87 -3.03
CA ILE A 220 -4.72 -28.16 -2.87
C ILE A 220 -5.61 -29.16 -2.10
N GLY A 221 -6.19 -28.73 -0.97
CA GLY A 221 -7.08 -29.57 -0.17
C GLY A 221 -8.35 -29.96 -0.91
N GLY A 222 -8.93 -29.03 -1.69
CA GLY A 222 -10.10 -29.26 -2.53
C GLY A 222 -9.84 -30.28 -3.63
N GLN A 223 -8.72 -30.16 -4.36
CA GLN A 223 -8.36 -31.11 -5.41
C GLN A 223 -8.02 -32.51 -4.85
N MET A 224 -7.29 -32.59 -3.72
CA MET A 224 -7.01 -33.88 -3.07
C MET A 224 -8.27 -34.54 -2.51
N GLY A 225 -9.15 -33.77 -1.88
CA GLY A 225 -10.44 -34.25 -1.37
C GLY A 225 -11.37 -34.71 -2.49
N LEU A 226 -11.41 -34.00 -3.62
CA LEU A 226 -12.26 -34.33 -4.77
C LEU A 226 -11.79 -35.56 -5.55
N PHE A 227 -10.48 -35.67 -5.85
CA PHE A 227 -9.96 -36.75 -6.69
C PHE A 227 -9.55 -38.01 -5.93
N ILE A 228 -9.14 -37.90 -4.67
CA ILE A 228 -8.60 -39.03 -3.88
C ILE A 228 -9.55 -39.39 -2.71
N GLY A 229 -10.43 -38.47 -2.29
CA GLY A 229 -11.14 -38.59 -1.01
C GLY A 229 -10.23 -38.44 0.20
N ALA A 230 -8.95 -38.08 -0.01
CA ALA A 230 -7.95 -37.97 1.04
C ALA A 230 -8.11 -36.65 1.81
N SER A 231 -8.12 -36.75 3.13
CA SER A 231 -8.13 -35.61 4.05
C SER A 231 -6.79 -35.48 4.77
N ILE A 232 -6.60 -34.41 5.55
CA ILE A 232 -5.44 -34.27 6.44
C ILE A 232 -5.36 -35.41 7.48
N LEU A 233 -6.51 -35.98 7.89
CA LEU A 233 -6.56 -37.15 8.77
C LEU A 233 -6.01 -38.40 8.08
N SER A 234 -6.37 -38.60 6.81
CA SER A 234 -5.87 -39.69 5.97
C SER A 234 -4.35 -39.62 5.77
N PHE A 235 -3.78 -38.40 5.72
CA PHE A 235 -2.34 -38.20 5.66
C PHE A 235 -1.65 -38.51 6.99
N LEU A 236 -2.24 -38.11 8.13
CA LEU A 236 -1.71 -38.43 9.46
C LEU A 236 -1.73 -39.94 9.74
N GLU A 237 -2.80 -40.65 9.36
CA GLU A 237 -2.93 -42.10 9.49
C GLU A 237 -1.83 -42.86 8.72
N ILE A 238 -1.46 -42.38 7.52
CA ILE A 238 -0.33 -42.91 6.74
C ILE A 238 1.00 -42.66 7.47
N LEU A 239 1.19 -41.50 8.09
CA LEU A 239 2.41 -41.19 8.85
C LEU A 239 2.55 -42.06 10.11
N ASP A 240 1.48 -42.27 10.87
CA ASP A 240 1.48 -43.14 12.06
C ASP A 240 1.78 -44.61 11.67
N TYR A 241 1.18 -45.10 10.59
CA TYR A 241 1.48 -46.44 10.07
C TYR A 241 2.94 -46.57 9.64
N VAL A 242 3.48 -45.58 8.91
CA VAL A 242 4.90 -45.55 8.50
C VAL A 242 5.82 -45.47 9.71
N TYR A 243 5.47 -44.69 10.74
CA TYR A 243 6.24 -44.58 11.98
C TYR A 243 6.32 -45.91 12.74
N GLU A 244 5.20 -46.60 12.96
CA GLU A 244 5.21 -47.92 13.61
C GLU A 244 5.94 -48.98 12.76
N VAL A 245 5.83 -48.94 11.42
CA VAL A 245 6.61 -49.82 10.53
C VAL A 245 8.11 -49.55 10.67
N ILE A 246 8.56 -48.30 10.67
CA ILE A 246 9.97 -47.92 10.86
C ILE A 246 10.46 -48.34 12.25
N LYS A 247 9.70 -48.04 13.31
CA LYS A 247 9.98 -48.42 14.70
C LYS A 247 10.11 -49.93 14.85
N HIS A 248 9.19 -50.72 14.28
CA HIS A 248 9.24 -52.18 14.33
C HIS A 248 10.37 -52.77 13.46
N ARG A 249 10.76 -52.12 12.35
CA ARG A 249 11.97 -52.46 11.58
C ARG A 249 13.24 -52.20 12.39
N LEU A 250 13.38 -51.04 13.03
CA LEU A 250 14.52 -50.75 13.91
C LEU A 250 14.58 -51.70 15.11
N GLN A 251 13.45 -51.99 15.77
CA GLN A 251 13.41 -52.97 16.87
C GLN A 251 13.80 -54.39 16.43
N ARG A 252 13.55 -54.78 15.18
CA ARG A 252 14.06 -56.04 14.61
C ARG A 252 15.55 -55.99 14.31
N LEU A 253 16.10 -54.86 13.88
CA LEU A 253 17.54 -54.67 13.64
C LEU A 253 18.35 -54.54 14.94
N LEU A 254 17.74 -54.01 16.01
CA LEU A 254 18.35 -53.77 17.32
C LEU A 254 18.14 -54.91 18.33
N ARG A 255 17.49 -56.02 17.94
CA ARG A 255 17.39 -57.22 18.80
C ARG A 255 18.71 -58.00 18.76
N PRO A 256 19.45 -58.14 19.88
CA PRO A 256 20.50 -59.14 19.98
C PRO A 256 19.87 -60.53 19.89
N GLN A 257 20.56 -61.50 19.27
CA GLN A 257 20.17 -62.90 19.45
C GLN A 257 20.41 -63.27 20.92
N LYS A 258 19.38 -63.82 21.57
CA LYS A 258 19.47 -64.35 22.92
C LYS A 258 19.44 -65.88 22.79
N GLU A 259 20.55 -66.52 23.12
CA GLU A 259 20.77 -67.95 22.89
C GLU A 259 19.73 -68.84 23.57
N GLU A 260 19.36 -69.94 22.93
CA GLU A 260 18.60 -71.01 23.57
C GLU A 260 19.49 -71.78 24.56
N LYS A 261 19.07 -71.88 25.82
CA LYS A 261 19.64 -72.86 26.77
C LYS A 261 18.67 -74.02 27.00
N LYS A 262 18.89 -75.11 26.27
CA LYS A 262 18.39 -76.44 26.64
C LYS A 262 19.21 -76.99 27.81
N GLN A 263 18.55 -77.28 28.92
CA GLN A 263 19.00 -78.28 29.89
C GLN A 263 17.77 -78.97 30.49
N GLN A 264 17.84 -80.29 30.62
CA GLN A 264 16.73 -81.16 31.02
C GLN A 264 17.29 -82.37 31.76
N GLN A 265 16.47 -83.01 32.59
CA GLN A 265 16.77 -84.18 33.43
C GLN A 265 17.55 -83.91 34.74
N THR A 266 16.80 -83.83 35.84
CA THR A 266 16.95 -84.82 36.92
C THR A 266 15.54 -85.11 37.47
N ALA A 267 15.27 -86.30 38.01
CA ALA A 267 13.91 -86.73 38.41
C ALA A 267 13.62 -86.48 39.90
N THR A 268 12.34 -86.56 40.31
CA THR A 268 11.82 -87.30 41.50
C THR A 268 10.31 -87.11 41.72
N ILE A 269 9.55 -88.22 41.60
CA ILE A 269 8.36 -88.67 42.37
C ILE A 269 7.21 -87.69 42.74
N ALA A 270 6.02 -87.96 42.18
CA ALA A 270 4.63 -87.86 42.73
C ALA A 270 4.10 -86.52 43.34
N THR A 271 2.81 -86.30 43.59
CA THR A 271 1.57 -87.13 43.49
C THR A 271 0.48 -86.48 42.64
N VAL A 272 -0.58 -87.24 42.33
CA VAL A 272 -1.88 -86.70 41.88
C VAL A 272 -2.66 -86.19 43.10
N ASP A 273 -3.45 -85.13 42.92
CA ASP A 273 -4.74 -85.02 43.63
C ASP A 273 -5.80 -84.28 42.79
N LEU A 274 -7.07 -84.52 43.10
CA LEU A 274 -8.26 -83.85 42.55
C LEU A 274 -9.01 -83.19 43.71
N GLN A 275 -9.66 -82.02 43.50
CA GLN A 275 -11.11 -81.89 43.79
C GLN A 275 -11.77 -80.53 43.46
N ASP A 276 -13.10 -80.62 43.42
CA ASP A 276 -14.12 -79.60 43.71
C ASP A 276 -14.23 -78.32 42.89
N ILE A 277 -14.90 -78.51 41.74
CA ILE A 277 -16.00 -77.62 41.32
C ILE A 277 -16.99 -77.43 42.48
N LYS A 278 -17.42 -76.18 42.75
CA LYS A 278 -18.74 -75.91 43.32
C LYS A 278 -19.33 -74.57 42.89
N THR A 279 -20.45 -74.67 42.17
CA THR A 279 -21.35 -73.56 41.84
C THR A 279 -22.31 -73.28 42.99
N ASN A 280 -22.71 -72.02 43.19
CA ASN A 280 -24.12 -71.68 42.97
C ASN A 280 -24.35 -70.19 42.64
N LYS A 281 -25.56 -69.88 42.17
CA LYS A 281 -26.12 -68.54 41.94
C LYS A 281 -26.79 -68.02 43.22
N ASP A 282 -27.20 -66.75 43.21
CA ASP A 282 -28.56 -66.36 43.65
C ASP A 282 -29.05 -65.06 42.98
N TYR A 283 -30.34 -64.76 43.15
CA TYR A 283 -31.17 -63.84 42.31
C TYR A 283 -32.44 -63.42 43.13
N ILE A 284 -33.34 -62.47 42.80
CA ILE A 284 -33.75 -61.83 41.53
C ILE A 284 -33.83 -60.26 41.72
N PRO A 285 -34.88 -59.43 41.41
CA PRO A 285 -34.82 -57.93 41.50
C PRO A 285 -35.97 -57.40 42.43
N PRO A 286 -36.71 -56.27 42.21
CA PRO A 286 -36.51 -55.05 41.39
C PRO A 286 -36.89 -53.71 42.11
N GLU A 287 -36.71 -52.56 41.42
CA GLU A 287 -37.84 -51.72 40.95
C GLU A 287 -37.39 -50.69 39.89
N ALA A 288 -38.32 -49.97 39.25
CA ALA A 288 -38.07 -49.18 38.03
C ALA A 288 -38.96 -47.93 37.86
N THR A 289 -38.42 -46.89 37.21
CA THR A 289 -39.09 -45.68 36.65
C THR A 289 -38.00 -44.83 35.95
N SER A 290 -38.23 -44.00 34.92
CA SER A 290 -39.20 -43.98 33.82
C SER A 290 -38.76 -42.92 32.78
N ILE A 291 -38.88 -43.23 31.49
CA ILE A 291 -38.54 -42.40 30.30
C ILE A 291 -39.77 -41.50 29.97
N PRO A 292 -39.66 -40.23 29.47
CA PRO A 292 -39.52 -40.03 28.02
C PRO A 292 -38.84 -38.75 27.42
N SER A 293 -38.11 -39.02 26.33
CA SER A 293 -38.13 -38.37 24.99
C SER A 293 -37.66 -36.93 24.70
N SER A 294 -36.80 -36.88 23.65
CA SER A 294 -36.77 -35.91 22.52
C SER A 294 -36.48 -34.43 22.75
N HIS A 295 -35.39 -33.95 22.13
CA HIS A 295 -35.50 -33.26 20.84
C HIS A 295 -34.22 -33.42 19.98
N PHE A 296 -34.34 -33.12 18.68
CA PHE A 296 -33.27 -33.13 17.67
C PHE A 296 -33.50 -31.88 16.81
N GLU A 297 -32.46 -31.09 16.51
CA GLU A 297 -32.55 -29.92 15.63
C GLU A 297 -31.32 -29.82 14.72
N ASP A 298 -31.57 -29.72 13.42
CA ASP A 298 -30.56 -29.51 12.39
C ASP A 298 -30.24 -28.02 12.21
N ILE A 299 -28.97 -27.67 12.00
CA ILE A 299 -28.57 -26.31 11.59
C ILE A 299 -28.27 -26.34 10.08
N SER A 300 -29.08 -25.60 9.31
CA SER A 300 -29.01 -25.55 7.85
C SER A 300 -28.30 -24.28 7.31
N PHE A 301 -27.72 -24.40 6.12
CA PHE A 301 -27.05 -23.29 5.42
C PHE A 301 -28.06 -22.29 4.82
N SER A 302 -27.83 -20.99 5.01
CA SER A 302 -28.53 -19.92 4.29
C SER A 302 -27.66 -19.31 3.19
N GLN A 303 -28.00 -19.58 1.92
CA GLN A 303 -27.58 -18.73 0.80
C GLN A 303 -28.61 -17.61 0.59
N THR A 304 -28.17 -16.38 0.36
CA THR A 304 -29.06 -15.26 -0.02
C THR A 304 -28.67 -14.70 -1.38
N SER A 305 -29.62 -14.71 -2.31
CA SER A 305 -29.42 -14.29 -3.70
C SER A 305 -30.16 -12.98 -4.02
N ARG A 306 -29.41 -12.05 -4.61
CA ARG A 306 -29.79 -11.20 -5.77
C ARG A 306 -31.28 -10.80 -5.91
N SER A 307 -31.62 -9.58 -5.49
CA SER A 307 -32.85 -8.89 -5.90
C SER A 307 -32.62 -7.88 -7.04
N ARG A 308 -33.49 -7.91 -8.06
CA ARG A 308 -33.69 -6.84 -9.07
C ARG A 308 -35.11 -6.29 -8.89
N GLY A 309 -35.32 -4.99 -9.13
CA GLY A 309 -36.64 -4.38 -9.24
C GLY A 309 -36.67 -2.97 -8.68
N GLY A 310 -37.10 -2.00 -9.50
CA GLY A 310 -36.98 -0.56 -9.26
C GLY A 310 -36.47 0.12 -10.52
#